data_AF-A0A849Z7X1-F1
#
_entry.id   AF-A0A849Z7X1-F1
#
_cell.length_a   1.000
_cell.length_b   1.000
_cell.length_c   1.000
_cell.angle_alpha   90.00
_cell.angle_beta   90.00
_cell.angle_gamma   90.00
#
_symmetry.space_group_name_H-M   'P 1'
#
loop_
_entity.id
_entity.type
_entity.pdbx_description
1 polymer ?
#
loop_
_entity_poly.entity_id
_entity_poly.type
_entity_poly.pdbx_seq_one_letter_code
_entity_poly.pdbx_strand_id
1 'polypeptide(L)'
;MDSPPRPPSLREGGACLVGVAALLFAANARADDVLTFDGTVMAGPPNHVTVEFTVPATTHEIQIEHDDLDPDDILDWGLTSPSGYRGWGGGNSEPAVVTELAASRSYLAGRIEPGTWKVDIGKAKIVGGSASYHIVVTLRDVPTLAPQTERSPYVAPAPVATGARWYAGDFHVHSKESGDARPPIDEIVAFAKTQGLDFVELSDHNTTAQLDFMNDAQSRAGAFLLLPGVEFTTYAGHANGIGATQFVDHKFDPSGPAITAAVDAFHAQGALFALNHPALDLGDACIGCAWKQELASDKIDAVEVVTAGSASLFYANASAIWEKIVGDRGVPVAAIGGSDDHSAGQDVGAFGAPVGAPCTMVFANELSVAAILEGVKAGRTVVKVGGCKDPMVELAAEPEVGDGFARVNAVITGGAGKEAQFVVDGVALDRIPIDADPFTASTNVTGATGEVHRYRVEVFDQLVLTTVTSHVFVTTPEVVPVQPIDPNVFPAGGTGCAYRPGLRAIGLPAFGAAAALFALVTVVRLSKKRRRR
;
A
#
# COMPACT_ATOMS: atom_id res chain seq x y z
N MET A 1 39.06 -58.29 40.47
CA MET A 1 39.36 -59.59 39.82
C MET A 1 39.02 -59.42 38.35
N ASP A 2 39.73 -58.52 37.68
CA ASP A 2 41.06 -58.70 37.11
C ASP A 2 40.95 -59.22 35.68
N SER A 3 41.10 -58.26 34.77
CA SER A 3 41.28 -58.44 33.34
C SER A 3 42.46 -59.37 33.04
N PRO A 4 42.38 -60.23 32.01
CA PRO A 4 43.56 -60.79 31.37
C PRO A 4 44.02 -59.91 30.18
N PRO A 5 45.30 -60.01 29.78
CA PRO A 5 46.06 -58.90 29.19
C PRO A 5 45.97 -58.82 27.66
N ARG A 6 46.15 -57.60 27.14
CA ARG A 6 46.40 -57.32 25.71
C ARG A 6 47.86 -57.66 25.33
N PRO A 7 48.10 -58.28 24.17
CA PRO A 7 49.42 -58.37 23.55
C PRO A 7 49.80 -57.08 22.76
N PRO A 8 51.07 -56.93 22.37
CA PRO A 8 51.75 -55.63 22.35
C PRO A 8 51.69 -54.87 21.01
N SER A 9 52.03 -53.59 21.14
CA SER A 9 52.24 -52.58 20.10
C SER A 9 53.13 -53.02 18.95
N LEU A 10 52.66 -52.79 17.72
CA LEU A 10 53.52 -52.64 16.55
C LEU A 10 53.36 -51.23 15.98
N ARG A 11 54.53 -50.61 15.81
CA ARG A 11 54.78 -49.26 15.33
C ARG A 11 54.44 -49.11 13.85
N GLU A 12 53.88 -47.95 13.54
CA GLU A 12 54.22 -47.05 12.43
C GLU A 12 54.63 -47.70 11.09
N GLY A 13 53.65 -47.82 10.20
CA GLY A 13 53.85 -47.82 8.76
C GLY A 13 53.10 -46.63 8.16
N GLY A 14 53.81 -45.54 7.90
CA GLY A 14 53.28 -44.38 7.21
C GLY A 14 52.93 -44.73 5.76
N ALA A 15 51.64 -44.84 5.47
CA ALA A 15 51.13 -44.80 4.10
C ALA A 15 50.75 -43.34 3.81
N CYS A 16 51.59 -42.69 3.01
CA CYS A 16 51.35 -41.38 2.43
C CYS A 16 50.17 -41.50 1.46
N LEU A 17 48.93 -41.28 1.93
CA LEU A 17 47.81 -40.99 1.05
C LEU A 17 48.03 -39.60 0.49
N VAL A 18 48.49 -39.54 -0.76
CA VAL A 18 48.44 -38.33 -1.59
C VAL A 18 46.96 -38.03 -1.80
N GLY A 19 46.39 -37.22 -0.90
CA GLY A 19 45.12 -36.57 -1.14
C GLY A 19 45.32 -35.63 -2.32
N VAL A 20 44.72 -35.97 -3.47
CA VAL A 20 44.52 -35.01 -4.55
C VAL A 20 43.52 -33.99 -4.00
N ALA A 21 44.04 -32.95 -3.37
CA ALA A 21 43.30 -31.73 -3.15
C ALA A 21 42.96 -31.20 -4.56
N ALA A 22 41.71 -31.36 -4.96
CA ALA A 22 41.16 -30.55 -6.04
C ALA A 22 41.19 -29.10 -5.53
N LEU A 23 42.32 -28.43 -5.78
CA LEU A 23 42.38 -26.98 -5.79
C LEU A 23 41.38 -26.55 -6.86
N LEU A 24 40.16 -26.23 -6.42
CA LEU A 24 39.27 -25.35 -7.15
C LEU A 24 40.03 -24.03 -7.29
N PHE A 25 40.79 -23.92 -8.38
CA PHE A 25 41.22 -22.61 -8.84
C PHE A 25 39.93 -21.87 -9.15
N ALA A 26 39.53 -20.96 -8.25
CA ALA A 26 38.67 -19.86 -8.64
C ALA A 26 39.35 -19.26 -9.88
N ALA A 27 38.71 -19.39 -11.03
CA ALA A 27 39.16 -18.67 -12.21
C ALA A 27 39.18 -17.20 -11.79
N ASN A 28 40.35 -16.59 -11.80
CA ASN A 28 40.46 -15.16 -11.59
C ASN A 28 39.61 -14.51 -12.69
N ALA A 29 38.43 -14.00 -12.34
CA ALA A 29 37.63 -13.20 -13.25
C ALA A 29 38.54 -12.11 -13.81
N ARG A 30 38.74 -12.11 -15.13
CA ARG A 30 39.43 -11.00 -15.78
C ARG A 30 38.36 -9.93 -16.00
N ALA A 31 38.60 -8.74 -15.47
CA ALA A 31 37.94 -7.56 -16.02
C ALA A 31 38.51 -7.42 -17.43
N ASP A 32 37.70 -7.68 -18.45
CA ASP A 32 38.17 -7.64 -19.84
C ASP A 32 38.30 -6.19 -20.31
N ASP A 33 37.42 -5.29 -19.84
CA ASP A 33 37.45 -3.87 -20.12
C ASP A 33 36.95 -3.04 -18.93
N VAL A 34 37.64 -1.91 -18.67
CA VAL A 34 37.23 -0.89 -17.69
C VAL A 34 37.15 0.45 -18.41
N LEU A 35 35.99 1.09 -18.33
CA LEU A 35 35.70 2.38 -18.93
C LEU A 35 35.46 3.40 -17.82
N THR A 36 36.01 4.61 -17.97
CA THR A 36 35.84 5.70 -17.00
C THR A 36 35.23 6.90 -17.69
N PHE A 37 34.22 7.49 -17.06
CA PHE A 37 33.53 8.67 -17.54
C PHE A 37 33.45 9.71 -16.43
N ASP A 38 34.07 10.86 -16.68
CA ASP A 38 33.98 12.04 -15.82
C ASP A 38 33.21 13.13 -16.56
N GLY A 39 32.35 13.86 -15.86
CA GLY A 39 31.56 14.92 -16.46
C GLY A 39 30.96 15.89 -15.47
N THR A 40 30.22 16.85 -16.01
CA THR A 40 29.50 17.86 -15.22
C THR A 40 28.10 18.04 -15.81
N VAL A 41 27.10 18.11 -14.95
CA VAL A 41 25.71 18.42 -15.29
C VAL A 41 25.32 19.78 -14.72
N MET A 42 24.54 20.54 -15.50
CA MET A 42 24.02 21.84 -15.05
C MET A 42 22.67 21.67 -14.35
N ALA A 43 22.40 22.51 -13.35
CA ALA A 43 21.08 22.60 -12.73
C ALA A 43 19.99 23.03 -13.73
N GLY A 44 18.74 22.63 -13.46
CA GLY A 44 17.59 22.88 -14.33
C GLY A 44 17.43 21.86 -15.46
N PRO A 45 16.41 22.00 -16.34
CA PRO A 45 16.15 21.04 -17.41
C PRO A 45 17.30 20.88 -18.43
N PRO A 46 17.45 19.70 -19.06
CA PRO A 46 16.66 18.49 -18.85
C PRO A 46 17.03 17.82 -17.53
N ASN A 47 16.05 17.35 -16.75
CA ASN A 47 16.27 16.75 -15.42
C ASN A 47 17.06 15.43 -15.45
N HIS A 48 17.18 14.81 -16.62
CA HIS A 48 17.91 13.56 -16.82
C HIS A 48 18.89 13.70 -17.96
N VAL A 49 20.08 13.12 -17.82
CA VAL A 49 21.09 12.99 -18.89
C VAL A 49 21.57 11.55 -18.98
N THR A 50 22.31 11.20 -20.03
CA THR A 50 22.80 9.83 -20.23
C THR A 50 24.27 9.80 -20.61
N VAL A 51 24.97 8.75 -20.17
CA VAL A 51 26.33 8.41 -20.57
C VAL A 51 26.29 7.07 -21.29
N GLU A 52 26.66 7.07 -22.58
CA GLU A 52 26.64 5.87 -23.41
C GLU A 52 27.97 5.11 -23.37
N PHE A 53 27.88 3.79 -23.33
CA PHE A 53 29.03 2.89 -23.46
C PHE A 53 28.67 1.67 -24.31
N THR A 54 29.68 1.03 -24.90
CA THR A 54 29.47 -0.14 -25.77
C THR A 54 29.81 -1.42 -25.03
N VAL A 55 28.88 -2.37 -25.03
CA VAL A 55 29.05 -3.71 -24.44
C VAL A 55 29.38 -4.73 -25.53
N PRO A 56 30.54 -5.42 -25.46
CA PRO A 56 30.89 -6.52 -26.36
C PRO A 56 29.99 -7.76 -26.19
N ALA A 57 29.96 -8.61 -27.21
CA ALA A 57 29.19 -9.86 -27.19
C ALA A 57 29.72 -10.93 -26.22
N THR A 58 30.91 -10.73 -25.66
CA THR A 58 31.53 -11.63 -24.67
C THR A 58 31.21 -11.25 -23.24
N THR A 59 30.51 -10.14 -23.01
CA THR A 59 30.19 -9.67 -21.66
C THR A 59 29.03 -10.47 -21.06
N HIS A 60 29.25 -10.95 -19.83
CA HIS A 60 28.28 -11.67 -19.00
C HIS A 60 27.97 -10.91 -17.70
N GLU A 61 28.73 -9.87 -17.38
CA GLU A 61 28.45 -8.98 -16.25
C GLU A 61 28.83 -7.53 -16.56
N ILE A 62 27.97 -6.61 -16.15
CA ILE A 62 28.22 -5.17 -16.16
C ILE A 62 28.17 -4.70 -14.70
N GLN A 63 29.24 -4.07 -14.24
CA GLN A 63 29.29 -3.34 -12.97
C GLN A 63 29.46 -1.86 -13.24
N ILE A 64 28.64 -1.03 -12.59
CA ILE A 64 28.67 0.42 -12.63
C ILE A 64 28.96 0.93 -11.21
N GLU A 65 30.13 1.55 -11.03
CA GLU A 65 30.43 2.36 -9.87
C GLU A 65 30.15 3.82 -10.23
N HIS A 66 29.54 4.58 -9.32
CA HIS A 66 29.18 5.97 -9.51
C HIS A 66 29.50 6.80 -8.26
N ASP A 67 29.85 8.06 -8.46
CA ASP A 67 30.14 9.01 -7.40
C ASP A 67 29.74 10.42 -7.86
N ASP A 68 29.00 11.12 -7.00
CA ASP A 68 28.49 12.48 -7.20
C ASP A 68 29.60 13.52 -6.93
N LEU A 69 30.76 13.09 -6.38
CA LEU A 69 31.97 13.85 -6.06
C LEU A 69 31.80 15.00 -5.04
N ASP A 70 30.57 15.43 -4.77
CA ASP A 70 30.20 16.41 -3.76
C ASP A 70 29.04 15.86 -2.91
N PRO A 71 29.19 15.75 -1.57
CA PRO A 71 28.14 15.23 -0.70
C PRO A 71 26.90 16.13 -0.59
N ASP A 72 26.95 17.37 -1.08
CA ASP A 72 25.79 18.28 -1.09
C ASP A 72 24.93 18.12 -2.38
N ASP A 73 25.49 17.53 -3.44
CA ASP A 73 24.79 17.15 -4.66
C ASP A 73 24.18 15.75 -4.51
N ILE A 74 23.06 15.52 -5.20
CA ILE A 74 22.40 14.21 -5.26
C ILE A 74 22.07 13.92 -6.72
N LEU A 75 22.74 12.91 -7.26
CA LEU A 75 22.46 12.33 -8.55
C LEU A 75 21.85 10.95 -8.38
N ASP A 76 20.79 10.67 -9.14
CA ASP A 76 20.20 9.33 -9.22
C ASP A 76 20.79 8.57 -10.40
N TRP A 77 20.85 7.24 -10.27
CA TRP A 77 21.57 6.39 -11.20
C TRP A 77 20.68 5.28 -11.77
N GLY A 78 20.51 5.27 -13.08
CA GLY A 78 19.77 4.24 -13.81
C GLY A 78 20.66 3.49 -14.79
N LEU A 79 20.17 2.34 -15.24
CA LEU A 79 20.80 1.56 -16.30
C LEU A 79 19.77 1.25 -17.38
N THR A 80 20.12 1.56 -18.62
CA THR A 80 19.31 1.26 -19.80
C THR A 80 20.12 0.38 -20.77
N SER A 81 19.56 -0.76 -21.11
CA SER A 81 20.07 -1.71 -22.09
C SER A 81 19.58 -1.35 -23.51
N PRO A 82 20.11 -1.99 -24.58
CA PRO A 82 19.61 -1.82 -25.93
C PRO A 82 18.11 -2.10 -26.09
N SER A 83 17.55 -3.00 -25.28
CA SER A 83 16.11 -3.34 -25.28
C SER A 83 15.29 -2.48 -24.31
N GLY A 84 15.91 -1.56 -23.58
CA GLY A 84 15.25 -0.62 -22.68
C GLY A 84 15.66 -0.78 -21.23
N TYR A 85 14.75 -0.44 -20.33
CA TYR A 85 14.96 -0.37 -18.88
C TYR A 85 15.66 -1.60 -18.30
N ARG A 86 16.71 -1.37 -17.50
CA ARG A 86 17.41 -2.42 -16.74
C ARG A 86 17.32 -2.23 -15.23
N GLY A 87 17.14 -1.01 -14.75
CA GLY A 87 17.01 -0.72 -13.32
C GLY A 87 17.17 0.76 -13.03
N TRP A 88 16.72 1.14 -11.84
CA TRP A 88 16.88 2.49 -11.30
C TRP A 88 17.28 2.37 -9.83
N GLY A 89 18.47 2.85 -9.50
CA GLY A 89 19.07 2.76 -8.17
C GLY A 89 19.23 4.11 -7.49
N GLY A 90 18.33 5.07 -7.73
CA GLY A 90 18.32 6.31 -6.94
C GLY A 90 18.31 6.01 -5.44
N GLY A 91 19.22 6.62 -4.68
CA GLY A 91 19.44 6.32 -3.26
C GLY A 91 20.41 5.16 -2.95
N ASN A 92 20.80 4.34 -3.94
CA ASN A 92 21.85 3.34 -3.76
C ASN A 92 23.21 4.01 -3.57
N SER A 93 24.05 3.42 -2.72
CA SER A 93 25.45 3.85 -2.53
C SER A 93 26.44 2.80 -3.02
N GLU A 94 25.98 1.57 -3.17
CA GLU A 94 26.76 0.46 -3.70
C GLU A 94 26.74 0.41 -5.23
N PRO A 95 27.73 -0.25 -5.85
CA PRO A 95 27.75 -0.43 -7.29
C PRO A 95 26.55 -1.23 -7.83
N ALA A 96 26.02 -0.81 -8.97
CA ALA A 96 25.06 -1.59 -9.73
C ALA A 96 25.78 -2.73 -10.44
N VAL A 97 25.40 -3.98 -10.17
CA VAL A 97 25.95 -5.15 -10.86
C VAL A 97 24.80 -5.91 -11.50
N VAL A 98 24.88 -6.19 -12.81
CA VAL A 98 23.86 -6.96 -13.54
C VAL A 98 24.49 -8.10 -14.34
N THR A 99 23.85 -9.26 -14.26
CA THR A 99 24.26 -10.49 -14.96
C THR A 99 23.02 -11.16 -15.58
N GLU A 100 23.19 -12.29 -16.25
CA GLU A 100 22.04 -13.07 -16.75
C GLU A 100 21.15 -13.65 -15.66
N LEU A 101 21.71 -13.99 -14.50
CA LEU A 101 21.04 -14.79 -13.47
C LEU A 101 20.96 -14.10 -12.11
N ALA A 102 21.50 -12.89 -11.98
CA ALA A 102 21.51 -12.11 -10.76
C ALA A 102 21.70 -10.62 -11.05
N ALA A 103 21.25 -9.78 -10.13
CA ALA A 103 21.52 -8.35 -10.13
C ALA A 103 21.57 -7.79 -8.70
N SER A 104 22.28 -6.66 -8.53
CA SER A 104 22.16 -5.78 -7.36
C SER A 104 20.71 -5.33 -7.17
N ARG A 105 20.38 -4.91 -5.94
CA ARG A 105 19.04 -4.40 -5.62
C ARG A 105 18.66 -3.23 -6.54
N SER A 106 17.38 -3.08 -6.83
CA SER A 106 16.82 -2.06 -7.74
C SER A 106 17.08 -2.30 -9.24
N TYR A 107 17.84 -3.33 -9.60
CA TYR A 107 18.12 -3.73 -10.99
C TYR A 107 17.58 -5.12 -11.32
N LEU A 108 17.30 -5.31 -12.61
CA LEU A 108 16.78 -6.56 -13.18
C LEU A 108 17.94 -7.44 -13.66
N ALA A 109 17.81 -8.75 -13.42
CA ALA A 109 18.65 -9.76 -14.05
C ALA A 109 18.16 -10.04 -15.49
N GLY A 110 18.94 -10.81 -16.26
CA GLY A 110 18.58 -11.23 -17.63
C GLY A 110 19.69 -10.99 -18.66
N ARG A 111 19.44 -11.39 -19.90
CA ARG A 111 20.46 -11.42 -20.96
C ARG A 111 21.27 -10.12 -21.02
N ILE A 112 22.60 -10.24 -21.04
CA ILE A 112 23.49 -9.12 -21.37
C ILE A 112 23.56 -9.00 -22.90
N GLU A 113 22.94 -7.95 -23.42
CA GLU A 113 22.88 -7.68 -24.86
C GLU A 113 24.13 -6.93 -25.33
N PRO A 114 24.81 -7.37 -26.41
CA PRO A 114 25.83 -6.54 -27.02
C PRO A 114 25.22 -5.28 -27.63
N GLY A 115 25.94 -4.18 -27.58
CA GLY A 115 25.52 -2.91 -28.19
C GLY A 115 25.66 -1.72 -27.26
N THR A 116 24.92 -0.65 -27.56
CA THR A 116 24.95 0.59 -26.78
C THR A 116 24.09 0.47 -25.54
N TRP A 117 24.73 0.60 -24.38
CA TRP A 117 24.09 0.74 -23.08
C TRP A 117 24.22 2.18 -22.60
N LYS A 118 23.38 2.56 -21.65
CA LYS A 118 23.38 3.90 -21.06
C LYS A 118 23.34 3.83 -19.54
N VAL A 119 24.20 4.61 -18.90
CA VAL A 119 23.97 5.03 -17.52
C VAL A 119 23.07 6.26 -17.58
N ASP A 120 21.90 6.19 -16.98
CA ASP A 120 20.98 7.32 -16.84
C ASP A 120 21.34 8.08 -15.55
N ILE A 121 21.40 9.41 -15.62
CA ILE A 121 21.73 10.29 -14.50
C ILE A 121 20.53 11.21 -14.26
N GLY A 122 19.85 11.03 -13.13
CA GLY A 122 18.84 11.94 -12.62
C GLY A 122 19.47 13.05 -11.78
N LYS A 123 19.01 14.29 -11.94
CA LYS A 123 19.55 15.46 -11.23
C LYS A 123 18.64 15.84 -10.06
N ALA A 124 18.61 14.99 -9.03
CA ALA A 124 17.71 15.15 -7.88
C ALA A 124 17.98 16.44 -7.10
N LYS A 125 19.26 16.74 -6.85
CA LYS A 125 19.69 17.97 -6.19
C LYS A 125 21.04 18.42 -6.75
N ILE A 126 21.10 19.69 -7.14
CA ILE A 126 22.35 20.34 -7.57
C ILE A 126 22.52 21.65 -6.81
N VAL A 127 23.57 21.72 -6.00
CA VAL A 127 24.02 22.91 -5.28
C VAL A 127 25.02 23.67 -6.16
N GLY A 128 25.05 25.00 -6.05
CA GLY A 128 26.02 25.81 -6.79
C GLY A 128 25.82 25.90 -8.31
N GLY A 129 24.75 25.30 -8.86
CA GLY A 129 24.34 25.42 -10.27
C GLY A 129 24.90 24.35 -11.21
N SER A 130 25.82 23.51 -10.77
CA SER A 130 26.33 22.35 -11.52
C SER A 130 26.89 21.29 -10.58
N ALA A 131 26.70 20.02 -10.91
CA ALA A 131 27.27 18.88 -10.19
C ALA A 131 28.25 18.12 -11.09
N SER A 132 29.35 17.63 -10.55
CA SER A 132 30.26 16.74 -11.28
C SER A 132 29.89 15.29 -11.03
N TYR A 133 30.34 14.37 -11.88
CA TYR A 133 30.20 12.94 -11.63
C TYR A 133 31.43 12.17 -12.07
N HIS A 134 31.61 11.01 -11.44
CA HIS A 134 32.57 9.99 -11.82
C HIS A 134 31.85 8.64 -11.97
N ILE A 135 32.05 7.98 -13.11
CA ILE A 135 31.48 6.65 -13.40
C ILE A 135 32.59 5.70 -13.83
N VAL A 136 32.61 4.51 -13.25
CA VAL A 136 33.46 3.40 -13.70
C VAL A 136 32.59 2.23 -14.12
N VAL A 137 32.69 1.86 -15.39
CA VAL A 137 32.03 0.69 -15.96
C VAL A 137 33.04 -0.45 -16.09
N THR A 138 32.78 -1.56 -15.41
CA THR A 138 33.58 -2.78 -15.55
C THR A 138 32.77 -3.84 -16.28
N LEU A 139 33.32 -4.37 -17.39
CA LEU A 139 32.72 -5.42 -18.19
C LEU A 139 33.49 -6.74 -17.98
N ARG A 140 32.78 -7.82 -17.66
CA ARG A 140 33.40 -9.13 -17.39
C ARG A 140 32.80 -10.23 -18.25
N ASP A 141 33.62 -11.19 -18.64
CA ASP A 141 33.23 -12.43 -19.33
C ASP A 141 32.74 -13.53 -18.38
N VAL A 142 32.99 -13.35 -17.08
CA VAL A 142 32.55 -14.26 -16.03
C VAL A 142 31.82 -13.47 -14.93
N PRO A 143 30.56 -13.84 -14.62
CA PRO A 143 29.82 -13.25 -13.51
C PRO A 143 30.51 -13.44 -12.16
N THR A 144 30.45 -12.41 -11.32
CA THR A 144 30.94 -12.41 -9.94
C THR A 144 29.81 -12.58 -8.93
N LEU A 145 28.58 -12.20 -9.28
CA LEU A 145 27.39 -12.49 -8.47
C LEU A 145 26.99 -13.96 -8.59
N ALA A 146 26.63 -14.56 -7.45
CA ALA A 146 25.99 -15.87 -7.44
C ALA A 146 24.59 -15.79 -8.08
N PRO A 147 24.16 -16.79 -8.86
CA PRO A 147 22.80 -16.83 -9.40
C PRO A 147 21.72 -16.72 -8.31
N GLN A 148 20.71 -15.88 -8.55
CA GLN A 148 19.56 -15.67 -7.67
C GLN A 148 18.39 -16.52 -8.15
N THR A 149 18.28 -17.73 -7.63
CA THR A 149 17.30 -18.74 -8.06
C THR A 149 15.86 -18.43 -7.70
N GLU A 150 15.66 -17.52 -6.76
CA GLU A 150 14.38 -17.02 -6.28
C GLU A 150 13.72 -16.03 -7.26
N ARG A 151 14.50 -15.44 -8.19
CA ARG A 151 13.96 -14.52 -9.21
C ARG A 151 13.13 -15.27 -10.24
N SER A 152 11.92 -14.78 -10.49
CA SER A 152 11.05 -15.30 -11.55
C SER A 152 10.06 -14.24 -12.03
N PRO A 153 9.65 -14.25 -13.31
CA PRO A 153 8.63 -13.32 -13.80
C PRO A 153 7.37 -13.38 -12.93
N TYR A 154 6.90 -12.23 -12.46
CA TYR A 154 5.76 -12.14 -11.57
C TYR A 154 4.51 -12.80 -12.15
N VAL A 155 3.80 -13.55 -11.32
CA VAL A 155 2.49 -14.11 -11.62
C VAL A 155 1.56 -13.76 -10.48
N ALA A 156 0.45 -13.07 -10.79
CA ALA A 156 -0.55 -12.74 -9.79
C ALA A 156 -1.03 -14.03 -9.08
N PRO A 157 -1.00 -14.06 -7.73
CA PRO A 157 -1.46 -15.24 -7.00
C PRO A 157 -2.96 -15.42 -7.17
N ALA A 158 -3.43 -16.66 -7.02
CA ALA A 158 -4.85 -16.92 -6.78
C ALA A 158 -5.31 -16.21 -5.49
N PRO A 159 -6.62 -15.98 -5.30
CA PRO A 159 -7.12 -15.35 -4.08
C PRO A 159 -6.60 -16.05 -2.83
N VAL A 160 -5.94 -15.31 -1.94
CA VAL A 160 -5.29 -15.87 -0.73
C VAL A 160 -6.27 -15.99 0.44
N ALA A 161 -7.43 -15.34 0.33
CA ALA A 161 -8.59 -15.52 1.20
C ALA A 161 -9.89 -15.26 0.42
N THR A 162 -10.99 -15.91 0.81
CA THR A 162 -12.31 -15.76 0.17
C THR A 162 -13.32 -15.09 1.11
N GLY A 163 -14.28 -14.36 0.56
CA GLY A 163 -15.42 -13.83 1.29
C GLY A 163 -15.45 -12.31 1.32
N ALA A 164 -16.65 -11.74 1.16
CA ALA A 164 -16.83 -10.30 1.14
C ALA A 164 -16.63 -9.72 2.54
N ARG A 165 -15.62 -8.86 2.70
CA ARG A 165 -15.33 -8.14 3.94
C ARG A 165 -14.43 -6.94 3.69
N TRP A 166 -14.18 -6.18 4.74
CA TRP A 166 -13.10 -5.22 4.79
C TRP A 166 -11.76 -5.94 5.01
N TYR A 167 -10.80 -5.66 4.14
CA TYR A 167 -9.41 -6.12 4.20
C TYR A 167 -8.52 -4.94 4.59
N ALA A 168 -7.66 -5.14 5.57
CA ALA A 168 -6.74 -4.10 6.05
C ALA A 168 -5.44 -4.12 5.23
N GLY A 169 -4.99 -2.96 4.74
CA GLY A 169 -3.72 -2.88 4.03
C GLY A 169 -2.98 -1.57 4.18
N ASP A 170 -1.76 -1.57 3.68
CA ASP A 170 -0.91 -0.40 3.56
C ASP A 170 -0.56 -0.23 2.07
N PHE A 171 -0.85 0.94 1.52
CA PHE A 171 -0.68 1.23 0.10
C PHE A 171 0.68 1.88 -0.22
N HIS A 172 1.58 2.03 0.73
CA HIS A 172 2.86 2.71 0.49
C HIS A 172 3.95 2.10 1.37
N VAL A 173 4.67 1.11 0.85
CA VAL A 173 5.73 0.40 1.58
C VAL A 173 6.90 0.09 0.65
N HIS A 174 8.11 0.40 1.11
CA HIS A 174 9.35 0.20 0.38
C HIS A 174 10.09 -1.04 0.86
N SER A 175 10.51 -1.86 -0.09
CA SER A 175 11.35 -3.02 0.12
C SER A 175 12.82 -2.67 -0.12
N LYS A 176 13.71 -3.60 0.20
CA LYS A 176 15.14 -3.49 -0.13
C LYS A 176 15.39 -3.17 -1.62
N GLU A 177 14.45 -3.49 -2.51
CA GLU A 177 14.61 -3.17 -3.93
C GLU A 177 14.42 -1.67 -4.23
N SER A 178 13.79 -0.88 -3.35
CA SER A 178 13.91 0.58 -3.37
C SER A 178 15.30 0.99 -2.90
N GLY A 179 15.90 2.00 -3.54
CA GLY A 179 17.29 2.35 -3.28
C GLY A 179 17.54 2.98 -1.91
N ASP A 180 16.51 3.51 -1.28
CA ASP A 180 16.52 4.15 0.04
C ASP A 180 15.96 3.28 1.18
N ALA A 181 15.45 2.08 0.88
CA ALA A 181 14.92 1.17 1.87
C ALA A 181 15.81 -0.06 2.09
N ARG A 182 15.63 -0.71 3.25
CA ARG A 182 16.47 -1.82 3.74
C ARG A 182 15.79 -3.18 3.86
N PRO A 183 14.49 -3.28 4.22
CA PRO A 183 13.95 -4.56 4.69
C PRO A 183 13.70 -5.53 3.54
N PRO A 184 14.01 -6.83 3.70
CA PRO A 184 13.52 -7.85 2.78
C PRO A 184 11.98 -7.99 2.92
N ILE A 185 11.33 -8.44 1.84
CA ILE A 185 9.87 -8.61 1.79
C ILE A 185 9.33 -9.44 2.97
N ASP A 186 10.04 -10.48 3.38
CA ASP A 186 9.62 -11.35 4.49
C ASP A 186 9.57 -10.61 5.84
N GLU A 187 10.44 -9.62 6.07
CA GLU A 187 10.40 -8.78 7.27
C GLU A 187 9.21 -7.81 7.25
N ILE A 188 8.93 -7.21 6.09
CA ILE A 188 7.73 -6.38 5.88
C ILE A 188 6.47 -7.19 6.18
N VAL A 189 6.33 -8.38 5.58
CA VAL A 189 5.17 -9.26 5.79
C VAL A 189 5.04 -9.67 7.25
N ALA A 190 6.15 -10.02 7.91
CA ALA A 190 6.14 -10.40 9.31
C ALA A 190 5.63 -9.25 10.18
N PHE A 191 6.15 -8.03 9.98
CA PHE A 191 5.73 -6.85 10.74
C PHE A 191 4.28 -6.46 10.43
N ALA A 192 3.89 -6.40 9.16
CA ALA A 192 2.53 -6.07 8.70
C ALA A 192 1.47 -6.94 9.38
N LYS A 193 1.73 -8.25 9.48
CA LYS A 193 0.84 -9.19 10.20
C LYS A 193 0.69 -8.85 11.68
N THR A 194 1.74 -8.35 12.35
CA THR A 194 1.64 -7.93 13.75
C THR A 194 0.76 -6.69 13.93
N GLN A 195 0.61 -5.87 12.89
CA GLN A 195 -0.27 -4.71 12.87
C GLN A 195 -1.72 -5.05 12.49
N GLY A 196 -1.98 -6.30 12.09
CA GLY A 196 -3.30 -6.78 11.68
C GLY A 196 -3.63 -6.51 10.22
N LEU A 197 -2.62 -6.30 9.38
CA LEU A 197 -2.80 -6.14 7.93
C LEU A 197 -3.04 -7.49 7.25
N ASP A 198 -3.88 -7.46 6.22
CA ASP A 198 -4.16 -8.53 5.28
C ASP A 198 -3.26 -8.44 4.02
N PHE A 199 -2.84 -7.22 3.65
CA PHE A 199 -1.98 -6.97 2.49
C PHE A 199 -1.05 -5.77 2.66
N VAL A 200 -0.01 -5.70 1.85
CA VAL A 200 0.79 -4.48 1.60
C VAL A 200 0.99 -4.31 0.10
N GLU A 201 0.99 -3.07 -0.37
CA GLU A 201 1.57 -2.71 -1.65
C GLU A 201 3.09 -2.56 -1.49
N LEU A 202 3.86 -3.26 -2.34
CA LEU A 202 5.29 -2.99 -2.49
C LEU A 202 5.47 -1.95 -3.59
N SER A 203 5.82 -0.73 -3.22
CA SER A 203 5.83 0.44 -4.10
C SER A 203 7.25 1.02 -4.26
N ASP A 204 8.24 0.19 -4.58
CA ASP A 204 9.64 0.63 -4.68
C ASP A 204 9.84 1.75 -5.73
N HIS A 205 10.74 2.70 -5.44
CA HIS A 205 10.96 3.88 -6.27
C HIS A 205 11.46 3.55 -7.67
N ASN A 206 10.63 3.84 -8.69
CA ASN A 206 10.97 3.76 -10.11
C ASN A 206 11.60 2.42 -10.55
N THR A 207 11.30 1.34 -9.83
CA THR A 207 11.79 0.00 -10.13
C THR A 207 10.72 -1.07 -10.01
N THR A 208 10.93 -2.14 -10.77
CA THR A 208 10.11 -3.35 -10.75
C THR A 208 10.91 -4.57 -10.27
N ALA A 209 12.11 -4.38 -9.73
CA ALA A 209 12.99 -5.48 -9.31
C ALA A 209 12.39 -6.36 -8.22
N GLN A 210 11.55 -5.80 -7.34
CA GLN A 210 10.77 -6.53 -6.33
C GLN A 210 9.85 -7.59 -6.93
N LEU A 211 9.31 -7.36 -8.13
CA LEU A 211 8.39 -8.30 -8.80
C LEU A 211 9.05 -9.68 -9.00
N ASP A 212 10.36 -9.71 -9.27
CA ASP A 212 11.10 -10.95 -9.48
C ASP A 212 11.07 -11.85 -8.23
N PHE A 213 10.99 -11.26 -7.04
CA PHE A 213 11.02 -11.96 -5.75
C PHE A 213 9.63 -12.21 -5.16
N MET A 214 8.60 -11.52 -5.66
CA MET A 214 7.25 -11.58 -5.10
C MET A 214 6.63 -12.98 -5.17
N ASN A 215 6.87 -13.76 -6.23
CA ASN A 215 6.34 -15.13 -6.33
C ASN A 215 6.85 -16.02 -5.17
N ASP A 216 8.15 -15.95 -4.91
CA ASP A 216 8.84 -16.71 -3.87
C ASP A 216 8.37 -16.26 -2.47
N ALA A 217 8.35 -14.95 -2.22
CA ALA A 217 7.86 -14.37 -0.97
C ALA A 217 6.37 -14.68 -0.71
N GLN A 218 5.52 -14.56 -1.74
CA GLN A 218 4.07 -14.85 -1.66
C GLN A 218 3.81 -16.31 -1.28
N SER A 219 4.66 -17.24 -1.73
CA SER A 219 4.55 -18.66 -1.36
C SER A 219 4.76 -18.93 0.14
N ARG A 220 5.52 -18.05 0.83
CA ARG A 220 5.76 -18.08 2.28
C ARG A 220 4.80 -17.19 3.07
N ALA A 221 4.10 -16.28 2.42
CA ALA A 221 3.24 -15.29 3.07
C ALA A 221 1.92 -15.88 3.62
N GLY A 222 1.50 -17.08 3.19
CA GLY A 222 0.26 -17.70 3.67
C GLY A 222 -0.98 -16.90 3.23
N ALA A 223 -1.89 -16.59 4.16
CA ALA A 223 -3.13 -15.84 3.89
C ALA A 223 -2.94 -14.32 3.82
N PHE A 224 -1.74 -13.86 3.45
CA PHE A 224 -1.37 -12.45 3.34
C PHE A 224 -1.01 -12.15 1.90
N LEU A 225 -1.51 -11.04 1.35
CA LEU A 225 -1.34 -10.67 -0.05
C LEU A 225 -0.21 -9.65 -0.21
N LEU A 226 0.73 -9.94 -1.09
CA LEU A 226 1.65 -8.95 -1.64
C LEU A 226 0.99 -8.34 -2.89
N LEU A 227 0.61 -7.07 -2.80
CA LEU A 227 0.07 -6.30 -3.90
C LEU A 227 1.24 -5.67 -4.68
N PRO A 228 1.37 -5.91 -6.00
CA PRO A 228 2.44 -5.30 -6.77
C PRO A 228 2.15 -3.81 -6.94
N GLY A 229 3.19 -2.99 -6.98
CA GLY A 229 3.11 -1.56 -7.17
C GLY A 229 4.47 -0.99 -7.58
N VAL A 230 4.47 0.30 -7.87
CA VAL A 230 5.67 1.10 -8.13
C VAL A 230 5.36 2.50 -7.61
N GLU A 231 6.24 3.05 -6.78
CA GLU A 231 6.22 4.49 -6.56
C GLU A 231 6.89 5.17 -7.75
N PHE A 232 6.05 5.80 -8.56
CA PHE A 232 6.42 6.62 -9.68
C PHE A 232 6.89 7.98 -9.18
N THR A 233 8.20 8.14 -9.09
CA THR A 233 8.85 9.31 -8.50
C THR A 233 9.38 10.23 -9.58
N THR A 234 8.85 11.45 -9.61
CA THR A 234 9.36 12.55 -10.44
C THR A 234 9.80 13.71 -9.55
N TYR A 235 10.64 14.60 -10.07
CA TYR A 235 11.04 15.81 -9.33
C TYR A 235 9.92 16.88 -9.21
N ALA A 236 8.67 16.52 -9.53
CA ALA A 236 7.50 17.38 -9.44
C ALA A 236 6.23 16.64 -8.97
N GLY A 237 6.38 15.53 -8.26
CA GLY A 237 5.29 14.78 -7.65
C GLY A 237 5.56 13.29 -7.67
N HIS A 238 5.07 12.61 -6.63
CA HIS A 238 5.10 11.16 -6.54
C HIS A 238 3.68 10.59 -6.66
N ALA A 239 3.59 9.36 -7.15
CA ALA A 239 2.35 8.63 -7.26
C ALA A 239 2.60 7.13 -7.25
N ASN A 240 1.66 6.34 -6.72
CA ASN A 240 1.69 4.90 -6.86
C ASN A 240 0.94 4.44 -8.12
N GLY A 241 1.59 3.56 -8.87
CA GLY A 241 0.95 2.67 -9.83
C GLY A 241 0.46 1.42 -9.12
N ILE A 242 -0.68 1.50 -8.44
CA ILE A 242 -1.20 0.39 -7.61
C ILE A 242 -1.60 -0.78 -8.52
N GLY A 243 -0.96 -1.92 -8.37
CA GLY A 243 -1.14 -3.08 -9.25
C GLY A 243 -0.19 -3.11 -10.45
N ALA A 244 0.74 -2.15 -10.57
CA ALA A 244 1.69 -2.09 -11.68
C ALA A 244 2.63 -3.30 -11.70
N THR A 245 2.87 -3.84 -12.88
CA THR A 245 3.78 -4.99 -13.09
C THR A 245 4.81 -4.75 -14.20
N GLN A 246 4.79 -3.55 -14.80
CA GLN A 246 5.70 -3.10 -15.84
C GLN A 246 6.23 -1.72 -15.50
N PHE A 247 7.48 -1.49 -15.90
CA PHE A 247 8.13 -0.20 -15.76
C PHE A 247 7.44 0.87 -16.61
N VAL A 248 7.23 2.04 -16.03
CA VAL A 248 6.76 3.25 -16.71
C VAL A 248 7.84 4.32 -16.55
N ASP A 249 8.22 4.94 -17.67
CA ASP A 249 9.33 5.88 -17.66
C ASP A 249 8.96 7.20 -16.97
N HIS A 250 9.69 7.53 -15.90
CA HIS A 250 9.55 8.76 -15.12
C HIS A 250 10.47 9.89 -15.60
N LYS A 251 11.40 9.58 -16.53
CA LYS A 251 12.46 10.49 -16.94
C LYS A 251 11.95 11.54 -17.94
N PHE A 252 11.25 12.55 -17.41
CA PHE A 252 10.81 13.71 -18.17
C PHE A 252 10.82 14.99 -17.33
N ASP A 253 10.83 16.13 -18.01
CA ASP A 253 10.70 17.43 -17.36
C ASP A 253 9.22 17.71 -16.99
N PRO A 254 8.97 18.43 -15.88
CA PRO A 254 7.63 18.65 -15.36
C PRO A 254 6.84 19.62 -16.24
N SER A 255 6.15 19.10 -17.26
CA SER A 255 4.92 19.61 -17.88
C SER A 255 4.71 18.94 -19.25
N GLY A 256 3.43 18.71 -19.60
CA GLY A 256 3.02 18.32 -20.94
C GLY A 256 2.58 16.86 -21.11
N PRO A 257 2.50 16.36 -22.36
CA PRO A 257 1.94 15.04 -22.68
C PRO A 257 2.59 13.83 -22.01
N ALA A 258 3.80 14.00 -21.43
CA ALA A 258 4.57 12.92 -20.84
C ALA A 258 3.91 12.33 -19.58
N ILE A 259 3.42 13.16 -18.64
CA ILE A 259 2.74 12.66 -17.44
C ILE A 259 1.45 11.92 -17.80
N THR A 260 0.67 12.47 -18.74
CA THR A 260 -0.54 11.79 -19.23
C THR A 260 -0.22 10.44 -19.87
N ALA A 261 0.84 10.36 -20.69
CA ALA A 261 1.28 9.11 -21.29
C ALA A 261 1.77 8.09 -20.25
N ALA A 262 2.45 8.54 -19.19
CA ALA A 262 2.87 7.68 -18.08
C ALA A 262 1.65 7.10 -17.34
N VAL A 263 0.66 7.94 -17.02
CA VAL A 263 -0.58 7.48 -16.39
C VAL A 263 -1.34 6.51 -17.29
N ASP A 264 -1.43 6.81 -18.60
CA ASP A 264 -2.05 5.90 -19.58
C ASP A 264 -1.33 4.54 -19.66
N ALA A 265 0.00 4.52 -19.49
CA ALA A 265 0.77 3.27 -19.43
C ALA A 265 0.44 2.46 -18.16
N PHE A 266 0.27 3.11 -17.00
CA PHE A 266 -0.22 2.44 -15.79
C PHE A 266 -1.63 1.88 -15.97
N HIS A 267 -2.56 2.66 -16.53
CA HIS A 267 -3.91 2.19 -16.81
C HIS A 267 -3.96 1.04 -17.82
N ALA A 268 -3.07 1.04 -18.83
CA ALA A 268 -3.01 -0.01 -19.85
C ALA A 268 -2.64 -1.40 -19.30
N GLN A 269 -1.89 -1.47 -18.19
CA GLN A 269 -1.61 -2.72 -17.48
C GLN A 269 -2.67 -3.08 -16.42
N GLY A 270 -3.73 -2.27 -16.28
CA GLY A 270 -4.79 -2.47 -15.29
C GLY A 270 -4.47 -1.95 -13.89
N ALA A 271 -3.37 -1.20 -13.74
CA ALA A 271 -3.02 -0.53 -12.49
C ALA A 271 -3.90 0.71 -12.27
N LEU A 272 -4.02 1.15 -11.02
CA LEU A 272 -4.62 2.43 -10.65
C LEU A 272 -3.52 3.48 -10.49
N PHE A 273 -3.84 4.74 -10.74
CA PHE A 273 -2.92 5.85 -10.50
C PHE A 273 -3.35 6.64 -9.26
N ALA A 274 -2.52 6.60 -8.22
CA ALA A 274 -2.79 7.22 -6.92
C ALA A 274 -1.77 8.29 -6.60
N LEU A 275 -2.19 9.52 -6.29
CA LEU A 275 -1.23 10.56 -5.88
C LEU A 275 -0.70 10.26 -4.47
N ASN A 276 0.62 10.26 -4.29
CA ASN A 276 1.25 10.09 -2.99
C ASN A 276 1.46 11.45 -2.34
N HIS A 277 1.23 11.53 -1.02
CA HIS A 277 1.50 12.69 -0.16
C HIS A 277 1.47 14.06 -0.88
N PRO A 278 0.37 14.43 -1.56
CA PRO A 278 0.40 15.47 -2.61
C PRO A 278 0.68 16.88 -2.08
N ALA A 279 0.56 17.07 -0.76
CA ALA A 279 0.80 18.33 -0.07
C ALA A 279 2.15 18.39 0.68
N LEU A 280 2.98 17.35 0.63
CA LEU A 280 4.22 17.21 1.39
C LEU A 280 5.39 17.96 0.72
N ASP A 281 5.35 19.29 0.74
CA ASP A 281 6.42 20.15 0.19
C ASP A 281 7.51 20.41 1.23
N LEU A 282 8.43 19.44 1.40
CA LEU A 282 9.51 19.49 2.40
C LEU A 282 10.89 19.88 1.84
N GLY A 283 10.98 20.24 0.55
CA GLY A 283 12.24 20.57 -0.10
C GLY A 283 13.22 19.39 -0.07
N ASP A 284 14.46 19.64 0.33
CA ASP A 284 15.54 18.63 0.38
C ASP A 284 15.23 17.42 1.27
N ALA A 285 14.32 17.55 2.24
CA ALA A 285 13.93 16.42 3.09
C ALA A 285 12.99 15.42 2.40
N CYS A 286 12.36 15.82 1.28
CA CYS A 286 11.51 14.97 0.44
C CYS A 286 11.52 15.54 -0.98
N ILE A 287 12.52 15.14 -1.77
CA ILE A 287 12.80 15.73 -3.08
C ILE A 287 11.66 15.40 -4.03
N GLY A 288 10.95 16.43 -4.52
CA GLY A 288 9.90 16.25 -5.52
C GLY A 288 8.56 15.70 -4.99
N CYS A 289 8.39 15.55 -3.68
CA CYS A 289 7.23 14.85 -3.12
C CYS A 289 5.87 15.53 -3.37
N ALA A 290 5.81 16.86 -3.25
CA ALA A 290 4.57 17.60 -3.49
C ALA A 290 4.15 17.53 -4.98
N TRP A 291 2.87 17.24 -5.21
CA TRP A 291 2.34 17.12 -6.56
C TRP A 291 2.26 18.48 -7.26
N LYS A 292 3.11 18.67 -8.26
CA LYS A 292 3.28 19.91 -9.04
C LYS A 292 3.05 19.68 -10.55
N GLN A 293 2.73 18.44 -10.97
CA GLN A 293 2.41 18.10 -12.35
C GLN A 293 1.00 18.60 -12.73
N GLU A 294 0.85 19.06 -13.98
CA GLU A 294 -0.47 19.31 -14.58
C GLU A 294 -1.08 18.00 -15.10
N LEU A 295 -2.09 17.48 -14.40
CA LEU A 295 -2.79 16.26 -14.75
C LEU A 295 -4.31 16.46 -14.61
N ALA A 296 -5.07 15.94 -15.57
CA ALA A 296 -6.52 16.00 -15.54
C ALA A 296 -7.09 15.06 -14.45
N SER A 297 -8.10 15.53 -13.71
CA SER A 297 -8.68 14.79 -12.58
C SER A 297 -9.28 13.43 -12.96
N ASP A 298 -9.65 13.21 -14.23
CA ASP A 298 -10.18 11.93 -14.72
C ASP A 298 -9.13 10.82 -14.81
N LYS A 299 -7.85 11.18 -14.74
CA LYS A 299 -6.69 10.27 -14.73
C LYS A 299 -6.31 9.78 -13.34
N ILE A 300 -6.91 10.32 -12.28
CA ILE A 300 -6.55 10.03 -10.90
C ILE A 300 -7.61 9.11 -10.28
N ASP A 301 -7.19 7.95 -9.78
CA ASP A 301 -8.08 6.94 -9.22
C ASP A 301 -8.14 6.97 -7.69
N ALA A 302 -7.05 7.39 -7.06
CA ALA A 302 -6.95 7.54 -5.62
C ALA A 302 -6.03 8.71 -5.22
N VAL A 303 -6.15 9.15 -3.98
CA VAL A 303 -5.28 10.14 -3.36
C VAL A 303 -4.89 9.66 -1.98
N GLU A 304 -3.60 9.67 -1.70
CA GLU A 304 -3.06 9.47 -0.37
C GLU A 304 -3.36 10.71 0.49
N VAL A 305 -4.45 10.65 1.25
CA VAL A 305 -4.91 11.76 2.09
C VAL A 305 -4.16 11.82 3.42
N VAL A 306 -3.50 10.73 3.79
CA VAL A 306 -2.66 10.60 4.99
C VAL A 306 -1.46 9.73 4.64
N THR A 307 -0.27 10.23 4.94
CA THR A 307 1.01 9.53 4.73
C THR A 307 1.85 9.61 6.00
N ALA A 308 2.65 8.58 6.33
CA ALA A 308 3.74 8.66 7.30
C ALA A 308 3.42 9.37 8.64
N GLY A 309 2.25 9.12 9.25
CA GLY A 309 1.85 9.78 10.50
C GLY A 309 1.66 11.30 10.42
N SER A 310 1.67 11.88 9.22
CA SER A 310 1.73 13.31 8.94
C SER A 310 0.38 14.04 8.98
N ALA A 311 -0.69 13.32 9.37
CA ALA A 311 -2.07 13.81 9.33
C ALA A 311 -2.26 15.16 10.03
N SER A 312 -1.59 15.39 11.16
CA SER A 312 -1.70 16.63 11.94
C SER A 312 -1.20 17.87 11.21
N LEU A 313 -0.32 17.70 10.20
CA LEU A 313 0.30 18.80 9.46
C LEU A 313 -0.27 18.94 8.04
N PHE A 314 -0.56 17.83 7.36
CA PHE A 314 -0.82 17.85 5.92
C PHE A 314 -2.23 17.40 5.52
N TYR A 315 -3.01 16.78 6.42
CA TYR A 315 -4.34 16.26 6.06
C TYR A 315 -5.25 17.33 5.46
N ALA A 316 -5.29 18.55 6.04
CA ALA A 316 -6.17 19.60 5.54
C ALA A 316 -5.87 19.97 4.07
N ASN A 317 -4.58 20.06 3.72
CA ASN A 317 -4.15 20.36 2.35
C ASN A 317 -4.38 19.18 1.41
N ALA A 318 -4.01 17.96 1.82
CA ALA A 318 -4.24 16.75 1.03
C ALA A 318 -5.73 16.50 0.77
N SER A 319 -6.57 16.67 1.81
CA SER A 319 -8.03 16.59 1.69
C SER A 319 -8.59 17.66 0.76
N ALA A 320 -8.04 18.88 0.73
CA ALA A 320 -8.51 19.92 -0.19
C ALA A 320 -8.19 19.58 -1.65
N ILE A 321 -7.01 19.02 -1.91
CA ILE A 321 -6.62 18.50 -3.23
C ILE A 321 -7.56 17.37 -3.64
N TRP A 322 -7.79 16.40 -2.75
CA TRP A 322 -8.68 15.28 -2.99
C TRP A 322 -10.13 15.73 -3.28
N GLU A 323 -10.69 16.64 -2.48
CA GLU A 323 -12.03 17.19 -2.70
C GLU A 323 -12.17 17.90 -4.04
N LYS A 324 -11.14 18.64 -4.46
CA LYS A 324 -11.13 19.27 -5.78
C LYS A 324 -11.17 18.23 -6.89
N ILE A 325 -10.32 17.20 -6.82
CA ILE A 325 -10.24 16.14 -7.85
C ILE A 325 -11.60 15.41 -7.93
N VAL A 326 -12.17 15.01 -6.80
CA VAL A 326 -13.48 14.35 -6.75
C VAL A 326 -14.58 15.24 -7.31
N GLY A 327 -14.59 16.53 -6.94
CA GLY A 327 -15.56 17.51 -7.43
C GLY A 327 -15.48 17.72 -8.96
N ASP A 328 -14.27 17.78 -9.51
CA ASP A 328 -14.04 17.94 -10.95
C ASP A 328 -14.43 16.67 -11.73
N ARG A 329 -14.20 15.47 -11.15
CA ARG A 329 -14.48 14.17 -11.79
C ARG A 329 -15.95 13.79 -11.75
N GLY A 330 -16.65 14.14 -10.67
CA GLY A 330 -18.06 13.79 -10.44
C GLY A 330 -18.32 12.29 -10.20
N VAL A 331 -17.27 11.49 -10.01
CA VAL A 331 -17.32 10.05 -9.70
C VAL A 331 -16.27 9.72 -8.61
N PRO A 332 -16.31 8.52 -7.99
CA PRO A 332 -15.39 8.18 -6.90
C PRO A 332 -13.92 8.34 -7.26
N VAL A 333 -13.16 8.90 -6.33
CA VAL A 333 -11.68 8.86 -6.25
C VAL A 333 -11.38 8.45 -4.83
N ALA A 334 -10.69 7.33 -4.63
CA ALA A 334 -10.52 6.78 -3.29
C ALA A 334 -9.60 7.64 -2.42
N ALA A 335 -9.98 7.84 -1.17
CA ALA A 335 -9.03 8.15 -0.11
C ALA A 335 -8.25 6.89 0.25
N ILE A 336 -6.94 6.94 0.17
CA ILE A 336 -6.04 5.93 0.70
C ILE A 336 -5.05 6.57 1.66
N GLY A 337 -4.35 5.74 2.42
CA GLY A 337 -3.17 6.13 3.17
C GLY A 337 -2.15 5.01 3.15
N GLY A 338 -0.87 5.38 3.21
CA GLY A 338 0.22 4.45 3.41
C GLY A 338 1.31 4.98 4.32
N SER A 339 2.08 4.05 4.90
CA SER A 339 3.10 4.38 5.89
C SER A 339 4.31 5.09 5.31
N ASP A 340 4.60 4.85 4.03
CA ASP A 340 5.83 5.25 3.37
C ASP A 340 7.05 4.71 4.16
N ASP A 341 6.93 3.47 4.66
CA ASP A 341 7.93 2.85 5.51
C ASP A 341 9.08 2.25 4.69
N HIS A 342 10.30 2.49 5.17
CA HIS A 342 11.56 2.08 4.54
C HIS A 342 12.34 1.06 5.38
N SER A 343 11.70 0.48 6.41
CA SER A 343 12.41 -0.09 7.56
C SER A 343 11.78 -1.35 8.17
N ALA A 344 10.64 -1.79 7.66
CA ALA A 344 9.75 -2.78 8.26
C ALA A 344 9.42 -2.46 9.73
N GLY A 345 9.15 -1.18 10.02
CA GLY A 345 8.81 -0.70 11.36
C GLY A 345 9.97 -0.69 12.37
N GLN A 346 11.22 -0.79 11.91
CA GLN A 346 12.42 -0.70 12.75
C GLN A 346 13.06 0.68 12.64
N ASP A 347 13.49 1.27 13.76
CA ASP A 347 14.14 2.59 13.76
C ASP A 347 13.32 3.69 13.06
N VAL A 348 11.98 3.60 13.14
CA VAL A 348 11.06 4.59 12.60
C VAL A 348 11.36 5.92 13.28
N GLY A 349 12.00 6.83 12.53
CA GLY A 349 12.45 8.11 13.03
C GLY A 349 11.28 9.00 13.48
N ALA A 350 11.60 10.18 14.03
CA ALA A 350 10.59 11.07 14.60
C ALA A 350 9.49 11.54 13.63
N PHE A 351 9.73 11.42 12.32
CA PHE A 351 8.83 11.84 11.26
C PHE A 351 8.40 10.68 10.34
N GLY A 352 8.82 9.45 10.62
CA GLY A 352 8.39 8.26 9.89
C GLY A 352 7.19 7.61 10.57
N ALA A 353 6.52 6.71 9.85
CA ALA A 353 5.54 5.81 10.45
C ALA A 353 5.87 4.36 10.09
N PRO A 354 5.59 3.41 11.00
CA PRO A 354 5.77 1.99 10.69
C PRO A 354 4.71 1.54 9.68
N VAL A 355 5.00 0.45 8.97
CA VAL A 355 4.01 -0.27 8.13
C VAL A 355 2.68 -0.41 8.87
N GLY A 356 1.58 0.00 8.24
CA GLY A 356 0.22 -0.03 8.78
C GLY A 356 -0.19 1.20 9.57
N ALA A 357 0.57 2.30 9.54
CA ALA A 357 0.19 3.59 10.12
C ALA A 357 0.40 4.73 9.09
N PRO A 358 -0.62 5.11 8.31
CA PRO A 358 -2.01 4.68 8.37
C PRO A 358 -2.29 3.26 7.84
N CYS A 359 -3.46 2.74 8.19
CA CYS A 359 -4.02 1.49 7.70
C CYS A 359 -5.26 1.79 6.86
N THR A 360 -5.30 1.34 5.61
CA THR A 360 -6.45 1.52 4.72
C THR A 360 -7.27 0.24 4.67
N MET A 361 -8.54 0.34 5.05
CA MET A 361 -9.51 -0.74 4.90
C MET A 361 -10.11 -0.69 3.50
N VAL A 362 -10.21 -1.82 2.82
CA VAL A 362 -10.82 -1.96 1.48
C VAL A 362 -11.92 -3.01 1.52
N PHE A 363 -13.13 -2.67 1.11
CA PHE A 363 -14.19 -3.67 0.96
C PHE A 363 -14.04 -4.41 -0.37
N ALA A 364 -13.78 -5.71 -0.31
CA ALA A 364 -13.59 -6.57 -1.47
C ALA A 364 -14.28 -7.93 -1.27
N ASN A 365 -14.60 -8.63 -2.36
CA ASN A 365 -15.29 -9.93 -2.33
C ASN A 365 -14.39 -11.11 -1.90
N GLU A 366 -13.08 -10.89 -1.96
CA GLU A 366 -12.00 -11.83 -1.67
C GLU A 366 -10.70 -11.03 -1.53
N LEU A 367 -9.63 -11.68 -1.05
CA LEU A 367 -8.29 -11.10 -0.98
C LEU A 367 -7.49 -11.54 -2.21
N SER A 368 -7.58 -10.75 -3.27
CA SER A 368 -6.81 -10.90 -4.52
C SER A 368 -6.43 -9.53 -5.05
N VAL A 369 -5.38 -9.46 -5.88
CA VAL A 369 -4.93 -8.20 -6.51
C VAL A 369 -6.11 -7.50 -7.20
N ALA A 370 -6.82 -8.22 -8.07
CA ALA A 370 -7.96 -7.68 -8.79
C ALA A 370 -9.08 -7.18 -7.88
N ALA A 371 -9.44 -7.94 -6.82
CA ALA A 371 -10.52 -7.56 -5.92
C ALA A 371 -10.18 -6.33 -5.07
N ILE A 372 -8.91 -6.15 -4.67
CA ILE A 372 -8.45 -4.95 -3.97
C ILE A 372 -8.49 -3.74 -4.91
N LEU A 373 -7.97 -3.85 -6.14
CA LEU A 373 -8.04 -2.76 -7.13
C LEU A 373 -9.49 -2.34 -7.43
N GLU A 374 -10.41 -3.29 -7.59
CA GLU A 374 -11.85 -3.00 -7.78
C GLU A 374 -12.50 -2.39 -6.53
N GLY A 375 -12.01 -2.71 -5.34
CA GLY A 375 -12.42 -2.07 -4.08
C GLY A 375 -12.03 -0.60 -4.05
N VAL A 376 -10.76 -0.32 -4.35
CA VAL A 376 -10.19 1.04 -4.40
C VAL A 376 -10.86 1.86 -5.51
N LYS A 377 -10.95 1.35 -6.74
CA LYS A 377 -11.56 2.05 -7.88
C LYS A 377 -13.02 2.46 -7.62
N ALA A 378 -13.74 1.65 -6.84
CA ALA A 378 -15.12 1.94 -6.44
C ALA A 378 -15.25 2.92 -5.26
N GLY A 379 -14.14 3.43 -4.72
CA GLY A 379 -14.13 4.30 -3.53
C GLY A 379 -14.57 3.58 -2.26
N ARG A 380 -14.43 2.25 -2.18
CA ARG A 380 -14.84 1.47 -1.00
C ARG A 380 -13.68 1.34 -0.01
N THR A 381 -13.20 2.49 0.45
CA THR A 381 -12.02 2.59 1.32
C THR A 381 -12.29 3.42 2.57
N VAL A 382 -11.58 3.08 3.65
CA VAL A 382 -11.56 3.81 4.91
C VAL A 382 -10.13 3.89 5.41
N VAL A 383 -9.59 5.10 5.56
CA VAL A 383 -8.24 5.33 6.07
C VAL A 383 -8.31 5.49 7.58
N LYS A 384 -7.57 4.63 8.30
CA LYS A 384 -7.42 4.61 9.75
C LYS A 384 -6.05 5.19 10.10
N VAL A 385 -6.04 6.40 10.64
CA VAL A 385 -4.88 7.32 10.62
C VAL A 385 -3.72 6.81 11.46
N GLY A 386 -3.95 6.43 12.71
CA GLY A 386 -2.95 5.87 13.62
C GLY A 386 -2.71 4.38 13.43
N GLY A 387 -3.46 3.72 12.54
CA GLY A 387 -3.33 2.32 12.17
C GLY A 387 -4.58 1.48 12.38
N CYS A 388 -4.49 0.16 12.18
CA CYS A 388 -5.67 -0.70 12.03
C CYS A 388 -6.55 -0.84 13.29
N LYS A 389 -6.16 -0.28 14.44
CA LYS A 389 -6.94 -0.26 15.69
C LYS A 389 -7.79 1.00 15.87
N ASP A 390 -7.64 2.00 15.01
CA ASP A 390 -8.49 3.19 15.04
C ASP A 390 -9.97 2.86 14.77
N PRO A 391 -10.90 3.83 14.88
CA PRO A 391 -12.30 3.56 14.59
C PRO A 391 -12.49 3.05 13.16
N MET A 392 -13.50 2.21 12.96
CA MET A 392 -13.96 1.83 11.63
C MET A 392 -15.28 2.52 11.36
N VAL A 393 -15.47 3.01 10.13
CA VAL A 393 -16.72 3.63 9.69
C VAL A 393 -17.22 2.90 8.45
N GLU A 394 -18.40 2.29 8.56
CA GLU A 394 -19.12 1.73 7.43
C GLU A 394 -20.17 2.74 6.97
N LEU A 395 -19.90 3.38 5.83
CA LEU A 395 -20.75 4.41 5.25
C LEU A 395 -21.59 3.80 4.12
N ALA A 396 -22.90 3.97 4.18
CA ALA A 396 -23.83 3.50 3.17
C ALA A 396 -24.93 4.51 2.90
N ALA A 397 -25.37 4.57 1.65
CA ALA A 397 -26.59 5.28 1.28
C ALA A 397 -27.76 4.30 1.25
N GLU A 398 -28.84 4.65 1.93
CA GLU A 398 -30.10 3.94 1.87
C GLU A 398 -31.09 4.73 1.00
N PRO A 399 -31.81 4.04 0.10
CA PRO A 399 -32.88 4.65 -0.67
C PRO A 399 -34.01 5.10 0.25
N GLU A 400 -34.89 5.94 -0.29
CA GLU A 400 -36.03 6.58 0.37
C GLU A 400 -36.70 5.72 1.46
N VAL A 401 -36.68 6.18 2.72
CA VAL A 401 -37.21 5.44 3.88
C VAL A 401 -38.52 6.04 4.39
N GLY A 402 -39.65 5.74 3.73
CA GLY A 402 -41.02 5.94 4.26
C GLY A 402 -41.48 7.38 4.57
N ASP A 403 -40.56 8.33 4.74
CA ASP A 403 -40.77 9.76 5.02
C ASP A 403 -40.35 10.67 3.85
N GLY A 404 -39.93 10.10 2.72
CA GLY A 404 -39.62 10.81 1.49
C GLY A 404 -38.14 11.14 1.27
N PHE A 405 -37.23 10.76 2.17
CA PHE A 405 -35.82 11.10 2.06
C PHE A 405 -34.92 9.87 1.90
N ALA A 406 -33.96 9.97 0.96
CA ALA A 406 -32.77 9.11 1.00
C ALA A 406 -31.90 9.51 2.20
N ARG A 407 -31.18 8.55 2.78
CA ARG A 407 -30.31 8.77 3.95
C ARG A 407 -28.93 8.22 3.72
N VAL A 408 -27.95 8.90 4.29
CA VAL A 408 -26.59 8.38 4.41
C VAL A 408 -26.36 7.98 5.85
N ASN A 409 -26.11 6.70 6.08
CA ASN A 409 -25.92 6.09 7.38
C ASN A 409 -24.44 5.73 7.58
N ALA A 410 -23.92 6.05 8.75
CA ALA A 410 -22.60 5.67 9.20
C ALA A 410 -22.71 4.76 10.42
N VAL A 411 -22.16 3.56 10.33
CA VAL A 411 -21.96 2.67 11.49
C VAL A 411 -20.51 2.79 11.92
N ILE A 412 -20.27 3.20 13.16
CA ILE A 412 -18.94 3.45 13.70
C ILE A 412 -18.65 2.44 14.81
N THR A 413 -17.53 1.73 14.70
CA THR A 413 -17.05 0.79 15.72
C THR A 413 -15.69 1.23 16.29
N GLY A 414 -15.46 1.00 17.58
CA GLY A 414 -14.24 1.44 18.27
C GLY A 414 -14.12 2.96 18.44
N GLY A 415 -15.24 3.68 18.29
CA GLY A 415 -15.30 5.15 18.31
C GLY A 415 -15.78 5.76 19.64
N ALA A 416 -16.21 4.97 20.63
CA ALA A 416 -16.79 5.51 21.85
C ALA A 416 -15.86 6.51 22.56
N GLY A 417 -16.39 7.69 22.91
CA GLY A 417 -15.65 8.81 23.50
C GLY A 417 -15.01 9.78 22.49
N LYS A 418 -15.14 9.50 21.18
CA LYS A 418 -14.68 10.37 20.08
C LYS A 418 -15.85 11.15 19.46
N GLU A 419 -15.57 11.93 18.42
CA GLU A 419 -16.58 12.68 17.66
C GLU A 419 -16.59 12.25 16.19
N ALA A 420 -17.76 12.11 15.60
CA ALA A 420 -17.95 11.89 14.16
C ALA A 420 -18.36 13.18 13.46
N GLN A 421 -17.97 13.37 12.20
CA GLN A 421 -18.34 14.52 11.40
C GLN A 421 -18.67 14.09 9.98
N PHE A 422 -19.88 14.38 9.53
CA PHE A 422 -20.24 14.25 8.11
C PHE A 422 -19.66 15.43 7.33
N VAL A 423 -19.14 15.16 6.14
CA VAL A 423 -18.73 16.18 5.16
C VAL A 423 -19.55 15.96 3.89
N VAL A 424 -20.25 17.00 3.44
CA VAL A 424 -21.16 16.98 2.28
C VAL A 424 -20.66 17.97 1.25
N ASP A 425 -20.31 17.49 0.06
CA ASP A 425 -19.77 18.31 -1.03
C ASP A 425 -18.59 19.22 -0.61
N GLY A 426 -17.74 18.70 0.28
CA GLY A 426 -16.59 19.42 0.85
C GLY A 426 -16.92 20.36 2.02
N VAL A 427 -18.17 20.43 2.46
CA VAL A 427 -18.61 21.24 3.60
C VAL A 427 -18.82 20.33 4.83
N ALA A 428 -18.05 20.58 5.88
CA ALA A 428 -18.16 19.84 7.13
C ALA A 428 -19.39 20.28 7.94
N LEU A 429 -20.18 19.31 8.40
CA LEU A 429 -21.33 19.52 9.29
C LEU A 429 -20.87 19.58 10.76
N ASP A 430 -21.81 19.77 11.69
CA ASP A 430 -21.52 19.74 13.12
C ASP A 430 -20.99 18.36 13.57
N ARG A 431 -20.09 18.38 14.54
CA ARG A 431 -19.54 17.17 15.16
C ARG A 431 -20.56 16.51 16.08
N ILE A 432 -20.59 15.19 16.05
CA ILE A 432 -21.54 14.35 16.79
C ILE A 432 -20.75 13.50 17.80
N PRO A 433 -21.00 13.61 19.11
CA PRO A 433 -20.38 12.74 20.10
C PRO A 433 -20.75 11.27 19.87
N ILE A 434 -19.76 10.38 19.94
CA ILE A 434 -19.93 8.94 19.83
C ILE A 434 -20.05 8.36 21.24
N ASP A 435 -21.27 8.05 21.68
CA ASP A 435 -21.59 7.64 23.06
C ASP A 435 -21.84 6.13 23.23
N ALA A 436 -21.77 5.36 22.13
CA ALA A 436 -21.98 3.91 22.11
C ALA A 436 -20.95 3.20 21.21
N ASP A 437 -20.89 1.88 21.30
CA ASP A 437 -20.09 1.03 20.41
C ASP A 437 -20.84 -0.31 20.15
N PRO A 438 -21.34 -0.56 18.92
CA PRO A 438 -21.31 0.32 17.76
C PRO A 438 -22.19 1.58 17.97
N PHE A 439 -21.82 2.66 17.29
CA PHE A 439 -22.62 3.88 17.18
C PHE A 439 -23.18 4.01 15.75
N THR A 440 -24.36 4.62 15.62
CA THR A 440 -24.96 4.88 14.31
C THR A 440 -25.39 6.33 14.23
N ALA A 441 -24.99 6.99 13.15
CA ALA A 441 -25.47 8.32 12.79
C ALA A 441 -25.98 8.34 11.35
N SER A 442 -26.92 9.24 11.08
CA SER A 442 -27.54 9.39 9.77
C SER A 442 -27.69 10.86 9.42
N THR A 443 -27.51 11.20 8.14
CA THR A 443 -27.90 12.50 7.58
C THR A 443 -28.89 12.29 6.43
N ASN A 444 -29.88 13.18 6.33
CA ASN A 444 -30.79 13.18 5.19
C ASN A 444 -30.07 13.72 3.96
N VAL A 445 -30.45 13.19 2.79
CA VAL A 445 -30.07 13.77 1.50
C VAL A 445 -31.04 14.90 1.18
N THR A 446 -30.51 16.10 1.00
CA THR A 446 -31.27 17.33 0.77
C THR A 446 -30.73 18.04 -0.46
N GLY A 447 -31.59 18.53 -1.33
CA GLY A 447 -31.19 19.21 -2.55
C GLY A 447 -32.33 19.26 -3.56
N ALA A 448 -32.04 19.69 -4.79
CA ALA A 448 -32.99 19.55 -5.88
C ALA A 448 -33.06 18.08 -6.34
N THR A 449 -34.24 17.60 -6.74
CA THR A 449 -34.37 16.25 -7.31
C THR A 449 -33.41 16.05 -8.48
N GLY A 450 -32.68 14.92 -8.47
CA GLY A 450 -31.68 14.60 -9.49
C GLY A 450 -30.28 15.18 -9.23
N GLU A 451 -30.12 16.05 -8.23
CA GLU A 451 -28.81 16.53 -7.80
C GLU A 451 -28.01 15.39 -7.16
N VAL A 452 -26.71 15.31 -7.45
CA VAL A 452 -25.80 14.31 -6.89
C VAL A 452 -24.95 14.97 -5.82
N HIS A 453 -24.99 14.43 -4.62
CA HIS A 453 -24.20 14.87 -3.47
C HIS A 453 -23.18 13.79 -3.11
N ARG A 454 -21.99 14.22 -2.67
CA ARG A 454 -20.97 13.32 -2.14
C ARG A 454 -20.87 13.47 -0.63
N TYR A 455 -20.86 12.34 0.08
CA TYR A 455 -20.80 12.26 1.53
C TYR A 455 -19.57 11.48 1.95
N ARG A 456 -18.87 11.96 2.97
CA ARG A 456 -17.88 11.17 3.70
C ARG A 456 -18.02 11.42 5.19
N VAL A 457 -17.36 10.59 5.99
CA VAL A 457 -17.31 10.74 7.44
C VAL A 457 -15.88 10.77 7.92
N GLU A 458 -15.63 11.68 8.87
CA GLU A 458 -14.38 11.82 9.60
C GLU A 458 -14.62 11.52 11.09
N VAL A 459 -13.66 10.87 11.76
CA VAL A 459 -13.73 10.60 13.21
C VAL A 459 -12.53 11.24 13.90
N PHE A 460 -12.78 11.97 14.97
CA PHE A 460 -11.79 12.73 15.71
C PHE A 460 -11.70 12.30 17.17
N ASP A 461 -10.49 12.08 17.65
CA ASP A 461 -10.18 12.11 19.08
C ASP A 461 -9.77 13.54 19.44
N GLN A 462 -10.70 14.30 20.02
CA GLN A 462 -10.57 15.74 20.24
C GLN A 462 -10.29 16.49 18.93
N LEU A 463 -9.04 16.93 18.69
CA LEU A 463 -8.62 17.63 17.48
C LEU A 463 -7.85 16.73 16.51
N VAL A 464 -7.56 15.47 16.90
CA VAL A 464 -6.75 14.55 16.11
C VAL A 464 -7.67 13.70 15.24
N LEU A 465 -7.47 13.74 13.92
CA LEU A 465 -8.15 12.86 12.99
C LEU A 465 -7.70 11.40 13.23
N THR A 466 -8.65 10.49 13.33
CA THR A 466 -8.40 9.04 13.52
C THR A 466 -8.94 8.20 12.37
N THR A 467 -9.95 8.67 11.65
CA THR A 467 -10.54 7.92 10.54
C THR A 467 -11.14 8.87 9.50
N VAL A 468 -10.99 8.54 8.22
CA VAL A 468 -11.68 9.19 7.10
C VAL A 468 -12.17 8.14 6.11
N THR A 469 -13.43 8.21 5.71
CA THR A 469 -13.97 7.36 4.63
C THR A 469 -13.74 8.00 3.27
N SER A 470 -13.66 7.19 2.22
CA SER A 470 -13.98 7.67 0.87
C SER A 470 -15.42 8.17 0.75
N HIS A 471 -15.72 8.87 -0.34
CA HIS A 471 -17.06 9.37 -0.61
C HIS A 471 -18.05 8.27 -1.01
N VAL A 472 -19.28 8.39 -0.52
CA VAL A 472 -20.47 7.78 -1.12
C VAL A 472 -21.23 8.86 -1.89
N PHE A 473 -21.63 8.55 -3.12
CA PHE A 473 -22.41 9.43 -3.98
C PHE A 473 -23.88 9.07 -3.90
N VAL A 474 -24.74 10.06 -3.70
CA VAL A 474 -26.18 9.86 -3.59
C VAL A 474 -26.91 10.89 -4.43
N THR A 475 -27.85 10.42 -5.23
CA THR A 475 -28.77 11.28 -5.98
C THR A 475 -29.98 11.62 -5.12
N THR A 476 -30.33 12.90 -5.03
CA THR A 476 -31.54 13.35 -4.35
C THR A 476 -32.76 12.75 -5.06
N PRO A 477 -33.59 11.95 -4.35
CA PRO A 477 -34.72 11.28 -4.96
C PRO A 477 -35.82 12.28 -5.40
N GLU A 478 -36.71 11.81 -6.26
CA GLU A 478 -37.93 12.54 -6.58
C GLU A 478 -38.86 12.51 -5.36
N VAL A 479 -39.25 13.68 -4.85
CA VAL A 479 -40.24 13.74 -3.76
C VAL A 479 -41.58 13.31 -4.34
N VAL A 480 -41.94 12.03 -4.17
CA VAL A 480 -43.29 11.57 -4.47
C VAL A 480 -44.19 12.10 -3.35
N PRO A 481 -45.12 13.03 -3.61
CA PRO A 481 -46.00 13.51 -2.56
C PRO A 481 -46.80 12.32 -2.03
N VAL A 482 -46.70 12.05 -0.73
CA VAL A 482 -47.66 11.15 -0.07
C VAL A 482 -49.04 11.77 -0.31
N GLN A 483 -49.83 11.13 -1.17
CA GLN A 483 -51.21 11.55 -1.40
C GLN A 483 -51.88 11.60 -0.02
N PRO A 484 -52.46 12.72 0.39
CA PRO A 484 -53.19 12.76 1.64
C PRO A 484 -54.24 11.64 1.57
N ILE A 485 -54.22 10.75 2.56
CA ILE A 485 -55.30 9.78 2.73
C ILE A 485 -56.56 10.63 2.90
N ASP A 486 -57.42 10.67 1.89
CA ASP A 486 -58.70 11.36 2.00
C ASP A 486 -59.51 10.62 3.07
N PRO A 487 -59.77 11.22 4.25
CA PRO A 487 -60.54 10.57 5.30
C PRO A 487 -62.01 10.34 4.90
N ASN A 488 -62.44 10.82 3.72
CA ASN A 488 -63.79 10.66 3.19
C ASN A 488 -63.89 9.62 2.04
N VAL A 489 -62.79 9.00 1.61
CA VAL A 489 -62.84 7.89 0.63
C VAL A 489 -62.98 6.57 1.39
N PHE A 490 -64.22 6.25 1.79
CA PHE A 490 -64.60 4.87 2.05
C PHE A 490 -64.81 4.17 0.69
N PRO A 491 -64.26 2.95 0.48
CA PRO A 491 -64.55 2.20 -0.73
C PRO A 491 -66.06 1.90 -0.77
N ALA A 492 -66.75 2.52 -1.72
CA ALA A 492 -68.15 2.29 -1.97
C ALA A 492 -68.33 0.93 -2.67
N GLY A 493 -68.98 -0.01 -1.97
CA GLY A 493 -69.70 -1.12 -2.59
C GLY A 493 -68.98 -2.46 -2.64
N GLY A 494 -69.33 -3.34 -1.69
CA GLY A 494 -68.94 -4.74 -1.68
C GLY A 494 -69.71 -5.54 -0.62
N THR A 495 -70.99 -5.78 -0.91
CA THR A 495 -71.98 -6.66 -0.26
C THR A 495 -71.48 -7.77 0.70
N GLY A 496 -72.10 -7.85 1.89
CA GLY A 496 -72.77 -9.10 2.28
C GLY A 496 -72.25 -9.90 3.49
N CYS A 497 -73.05 -9.85 4.56
CA CYS A 497 -73.40 -10.96 5.47
C CYS A 497 -72.52 -11.30 6.69
N ALA A 498 -73.02 -10.79 7.82
CA ALA A 498 -73.48 -11.56 8.99
C ALA A 498 -72.49 -11.90 10.11
N TYR A 499 -72.59 -11.07 11.16
CA TYR A 499 -72.30 -11.39 12.54
C TYR A 499 -73.32 -12.38 13.11
N ARG A 500 -72.87 -13.44 13.79
CA ARG A 500 -73.58 -14.03 14.95
C ARG A 500 -72.60 -14.71 15.92
N PRO A 501 -72.72 -14.47 17.25
CA PRO A 501 -71.92 -15.10 18.29
C PRO A 501 -72.61 -16.37 18.85
N GLY A 502 -71.85 -17.35 19.33
CA GLY A 502 -72.41 -18.55 19.96
C GLY A 502 -71.39 -19.38 20.75
N LEU A 503 -71.60 -19.42 22.07
CA LEU A 503 -70.99 -20.31 23.06
C LEU A 503 -71.11 -21.81 22.71
N ARG A 504 -70.11 -22.63 23.10
CA ARG A 504 -70.23 -23.64 24.19
C ARG A 504 -68.90 -24.33 24.52
N ALA A 505 -68.80 -24.69 25.80
CA ALA A 505 -67.65 -25.17 26.55
C ALA A 505 -67.45 -26.71 26.50
N ILE A 506 -66.50 -27.16 27.33
CA ILE A 506 -66.13 -28.52 27.83
C ILE A 506 -64.77 -28.94 27.27
N GLY A 507 -63.71 -29.27 28.03
CA GLY A 507 -63.52 -29.39 29.48
C GLY A 507 -62.03 -29.71 29.79
N LEU A 508 -61.59 -29.30 30.98
CA LEU A 508 -60.30 -29.60 31.65
C LEU A 508 -60.19 -31.10 32.04
N PRO A 509 -58.99 -31.65 32.38
CA PRO A 509 -58.26 -31.39 33.64
C PRO A 509 -56.75 -31.14 33.43
N ALA A 510 -56.08 -30.19 34.12
CA ALA A 510 -55.82 -30.02 35.56
C ALA A 510 -54.76 -31.00 36.11
N PHE A 511 -53.56 -30.47 36.41
CA PHE A 511 -52.65 -30.73 37.54
C PHE A 511 -51.35 -29.96 37.20
N GLY A 512 -50.71 -29.14 38.01
CA GLY A 512 -50.90 -28.68 39.38
C GLY A 512 -49.67 -27.81 39.68
N ALA A 513 -49.88 -26.64 40.26
CA ALA A 513 -48.84 -25.70 40.64
C ALA A 513 -48.02 -26.21 41.83
N ALA A 514 -46.74 -25.82 41.91
CA ALA A 514 -46.08 -25.58 43.20
C ALA A 514 -44.92 -24.59 43.01
N ALA A 515 -45.13 -23.39 43.55
CA ALA A 515 -44.09 -22.43 43.86
C ALA A 515 -43.30 -22.87 45.10
N ALA A 516 -42.02 -22.51 45.19
CA ALA A 516 -41.35 -22.30 46.47
C ALA A 516 -40.08 -21.42 46.30
N LEU A 517 -40.16 -20.21 46.88
CA LEU A 517 -39.05 -19.48 47.47
C LEU A 517 -38.26 -20.37 48.45
N PHE A 518 -36.93 -20.21 48.56
CA PHE A 518 -36.25 -19.92 49.84
C PHE A 518 -34.78 -19.53 49.65
N ALA A 519 -34.26 -18.92 50.71
CA ALA A 519 -33.17 -17.96 50.82
C ALA A 519 -31.71 -18.49 50.81
N LEU A 520 -30.81 -17.61 50.37
CA LEU A 520 -29.57 -17.12 51.01
C LEU A 520 -28.75 -18.09 51.91
N VAL A 521 -27.51 -18.41 51.50
CA VAL A 521 -26.35 -18.56 52.42
C VAL A 521 -25.06 -18.06 51.75
N THR A 522 -24.46 -17.07 52.40
CA THR A 522 -23.11 -16.53 52.19
C THR A 522 -22.05 -17.49 52.71
N VAL A 523 -20.96 -17.74 51.96
CA VAL A 523 -19.66 -18.15 52.55
C VAL A 523 -18.51 -17.41 51.85
N VAL A 524 -17.89 -16.53 52.63
CA VAL A 524 -16.55 -15.95 52.43
C VAL A 524 -15.51 -17.04 52.73
N ARG A 525 -14.50 -17.21 51.88
CA ARG A 525 -13.17 -17.69 52.32
C ARG A 525 -12.03 -17.04 51.54
N LEU A 526 -11.34 -16.16 52.27
CA LEU A 526 -9.97 -15.71 52.04
C LEU A 526 -9.00 -16.90 52.04
N SER A 527 -8.00 -16.88 51.14
CA SER A 527 -6.66 -17.34 51.50
C SER A 527 -5.57 -16.50 50.81
N LYS A 528 -4.89 -15.69 51.62
CA LYS A 528 -3.56 -15.14 51.38
C LYS A 528 -2.52 -16.21 51.78
N LYS A 529 -1.48 -16.41 50.97
CA LYS A 529 -0.04 -16.51 51.36
C LYS A 529 0.77 -16.91 50.11
N ARG A 530 1.64 -16.03 49.58
CA ARG A 530 3.02 -15.68 49.99
C ARG A 530 4.11 -16.51 49.27
N ARG A 531 4.79 -15.81 48.34
CA ARG A 531 6.22 -15.44 48.33
C ARG A 531 7.32 -16.49 48.03
N ARG A 532 8.28 -15.99 47.22
CA ARG A 532 9.69 -16.37 46.96
C ARG A 532 9.85 -17.37 45.79
N ARG A 533 10.74 -17.16 44.82
CA ARG A 533 11.99 -16.38 44.77
C ARG A 533 11.98 -15.30 43.71
#